data_AF-A0A7C4N7A6-F1
#
_entry.id   AF-A0A7C4N7A6-F1
#
_cell.length_a   1.000
_cell.length_b   1.000
_cell.length_c   1.000
_cell.angle_alpha   90.00
_cell.angle_beta   90.00
_cell.angle_gamma   90.00
#
_symmetry.space_group_name_H-M   'P 1'
#
loop_
_entity.id
_entity.type
_entity.pdbx_description
1 polymer ?
#
loop_
_entity_poly.entity_id
_entity_poly.type
_entity_poly.pdbx_seq_one_letter_code
_entity_poly.pdbx_strand_id
1 'polypeptide(L)'
;MNTSKRVVVTGIGTVNATGLTVEESWRNIVAGQSGIGPITLFDSSPLQVHIAAELKNFDPANYMDFREARRRDRFIQMAVAATRQAIEQSGLKIEGHSERIGCFYGTAVGGLKTYYDSILVLDDDALFHRDFDALFEAAARELPEDWTIFQLGALQYDWGEQWITRPVQLIGIDAATQGRVSDFGHYLQHPENRRQLSFELRDGGYDVRDHQGGPNDPTRPEMADAGWKYRRRMAQLRKIMRDIESSSAEVQAVGGGPAADLAADSAPVPAAVAGAGETTGGPADAVPTNPFARFGPREEEYVPAFDPAQSQYTGIVLGIGLATYRKEGRDRFLVLPGDDVTVTFPTAGSPPRIHRDYFTIVDFYESKMSEYDSNFAFVPIETLQRLRGMIDPSTGRSYVNAISIKLKPGRDMDAVRDRLRAAFAPQYYSIDTWRDNQGALLAAVHMETAILNVLLFLIICVAGFGILAIFFMIVVEKTRDIGILKALGASSGGVMSIFLGYGLLLGLVGSGVGLVMGLLFVHYINEIADILGRLTGRPVFDPDIYYFYKIPAIVDP
;
A
#
# COMPACT_ATOMS: atom_id res chain seq x y z
N MET A 1 -23.69 28.93 13.36
CA MET A 1 -22.72 29.29 12.31
C MET A 1 -21.79 28.11 12.09
N ASN A 2 -21.60 27.66 10.85
CA ASN A 2 -20.75 26.51 10.55
C ASN A 2 -19.27 26.94 10.69
N THR A 3 -18.60 26.54 11.78
CA THR A 3 -17.20 26.92 12.09
C THR A 3 -16.19 26.10 11.29
N SER A 4 -16.34 26.11 9.96
CA SER A 4 -15.29 25.72 9.03
C SER A 4 -14.04 26.54 9.31
N LYS A 5 -12.97 25.89 9.78
CA LYS A 5 -11.66 26.51 9.93
C LYS A 5 -11.15 26.87 8.53
N ARG A 6 -11.30 28.13 8.12
CA ARG A 6 -10.79 28.62 6.84
C ARG A 6 -9.27 28.45 6.80
N VAL A 7 -8.80 27.55 5.94
CA VAL A 7 -7.39 27.47 5.58
C VAL A 7 -7.03 28.69 4.73
N VAL A 8 -5.90 29.31 5.01
CA VAL A 8 -5.36 30.44 4.27
C VAL A 8 -3.90 30.16 3.94
N VAL A 9 -3.48 30.48 2.72
CA VAL A 9 -2.07 30.45 2.32
C VAL A 9 -1.47 31.80 2.68
N THR A 10 -0.54 31.82 3.63
CA THR A 10 0.11 33.05 4.12
C THR A 10 1.47 33.31 3.48
N GLY A 11 2.09 32.28 2.90
CA GLY A 11 3.34 32.39 2.16
C GLY A 11 3.54 31.19 1.23
N ILE A 12 4.32 31.39 0.18
CA ILE A 12 4.72 30.40 -0.82
C ILE A 12 6.23 30.52 -1.02
N GLY A 13 6.87 29.41 -1.38
CA GLY A 13 8.28 29.35 -1.67
C GLY A 13 8.54 28.26 -2.69
N THR A 14 9.50 28.48 -3.59
CA THR A 14 9.80 27.52 -4.65
C THR A 14 11.26 27.61 -5.06
N VAL A 15 11.82 26.44 -5.38
CA VAL A 15 13.19 26.27 -5.87
C VAL A 15 13.10 25.18 -6.93
N ASN A 16 13.17 25.56 -8.21
CA ASN A 16 12.93 24.66 -9.34
C ASN A 16 13.71 25.11 -10.60
N ALA A 17 13.68 24.31 -11.66
CA ALA A 17 14.46 24.57 -12.89
C ALA A 17 14.09 25.88 -13.65
N THR A 18 12.95 26.49 -13.35
CA THR A 18 12.53 27.80 -13.90
C THR A 18 12.91 29.00 -13.02
N GLY A 19 13.32 28.78 -11.77
CA GLY A 19 13.75 29.85 -10.86
C GLY A 19 14.07 29.40 -9.43
N LEU A 20 14.94 30.16 -8.77
CA LEU A 20 15.29 29.97 -7.35
C LEU A 20 14.36 30.73 -6.39
N THR A 21 13.52 31.63 -6.89
CA THR A 21 12.46 32.30 -6.12
C THR A 21 11.10 32.19 -6.80
N VAL A 22 10.04 32.57 -6.07
CA VAL A 22 8.66 32.65 -6.57
C VAL A 22 8.53 33.64 -7.71
N GLU A 23 9.12 34.84 -7.58
CA GLU A 23 9.08 35.92 -8.56
C GLU A 23 9.82 35.54 -9.84
N GLU A 24 10.99 34.91 -9.71
CA GLU A 24 11.78 34.44 -10.84
C GLU A 24 11.05 33.31 -11.58
N SER A 25 10.58 32.29 -10.85
CA SER A 25 9.83 31.18 -11.44
C SER A 25 8.58 31.68 -12.16
N TRP A 26 7.80 32.58 -11.53
CA TRP A 26 6.60 33.16 -12.11
C TRP A 26 6.91 33.94 -13.39
N ARG A 27 7.88 34.86 -13.34
CA ARG A 27 8.31 35.65 -14.51
C ARG A 27 8.74 34.75 -15.66
N ASN A 28 9.55 33.73 -15.38
CA ASN A 28 10.13 32.87 -16.41
C ASN A 28 9.06 31.94 -17.02
N ILE A 29 8.15 31.39 -16.22
CA ILE A 29 6.98 30.63 -16.69
C ILE A 29 6.06 31.50 -17.56
N VAL A 30 5.71 32.71 -17.12
CA VAL A 30 4.87 33.66 -17.88
C VAL A 30 5.55 34.09 -19.19
N ALA A 31 6.88 34.20 -19.21
CA ALA A 31 7.68 34.48 -20.40
C ALA A 31 7.90 33.24 -21.31
N GLY A 32 7.34 32.07 -20.98
CA GLY A 32 7.48 30.84 -21.77
C GLY A 32 8.89 30.22 -21.74
N GLN A 33 9.71 30.55 -20.74
CA GLN A 33 11.08 30.04 -20.63
C GLN A 33 11.08 28.62 -20.06
N SER A 34 11.69 27.69 -20.80
CA SER A 34 11.82 26.29 -20.37
C SER A 34 12.94 26.13 -19.35
N GLY A 35 12.64 25.43 -18.24
CA GLY A 35 13.66 24.96 -17.29
C GLY A 35 14.46 23.76 -17.80
N ILE A 36 14.00 23.08 -18.86
CA ILE A 36 14.66 21.90 -19.44
C ILE A 36 15.89 22.35 -20.23
N GLY A 37 17.03 21.70 -19.98
CA GLY A 37 18.26 21.87 -20.75
C GLY A 37 19.10 20.59 -20.75
N PRO A 38 20.33 20.63 -21.30
CA PRO A 38 21.25 19.50 -21.22
C PRO A 38 21.52 19.08 -19.78
N ILE A 39 21.70 17.78 -19.55
CA ILE A 39 22.16 17.24 -18.27
C ILE A 39 23.61 17.69 -18.05
N THR A 40 23.90 18.31 -16.91
CA THR A 40 25.23 18.79 -16.51
C THR A 40 25.75 18.16 -15.23
N LEU A 41 24.90 17.47 -14.46
CA LEU A 41 25.29 16.87 -13.18
C LEU A 41 26.11 15.59 -13.30
N PHE A 42 26.11 14.94 -14.46
CA PHE A 42 26.90 13.74 -14.78
C PHE A 42 27.02 13.57 -16.31
N ASP A 43 27.89 12.68 -16.78
CA ASP A 43 28.00 12.36 -18.21
C ASP A 43 26.76 11.57 -18.69
N SER A 44 25.91 12.24 -19.49
CA SER A 44 24.70 11.63 -20.06
C SER A 44 24.94 10.98 -21.43
N SER A 45 26.15 11.02 -21.99
CA SER A 45 26.48 10.43 -23.30
C SER A 45 26.04 8.96 -23.50
N PRO A 46 26.08 8.06 -22.50
CA PRO A 46 25.63 6.68 -22.67
C PRO A 46 24.11 6.47 -22.49
N LEU A 47 23.32 7.51 -22.21
CA LEU A 47 21.88 7.41 -21.98
C LEU A 47 21.05 7.76 -23.22
N GLN A 48 19.81 7.28 -23.29
CA GLN A 48 18.86 7.66 -24.35
C GLN A 48 18.27 9.08 -24.18
N VAL A 49 18.47 9.70 -23.01
CA VAL A 49 17.93 11.03 -22.67
C VAL A 49 19.07 11.89 -22.14
N HIS A 50 19.34 13.00 -22.84
CA HIS A 50 20.41 13.95 -22.51
C HIS A 50 19.90 15.28 -21.93
N ILE A 51 18.59 15.38 -21.68
CA ILE A 51 17.94 16.61 -21.19
C ILE A 51 17.22 16.38 -19.86
N ALA A 52 17.30 17.37 -18.98
CA ALA A 52 16.62 17.36 -17.69
C ALA A 52 16.24 18.79 -17.25
N ALA A 53 15.28 18.88 -16.33
CA ALA A 53 14.94 20.10 -15.61
C ALA A 53 15.89 20.26 -14.40
N GLU A 54 17.17 20.48 -14.65
CA GLU A 54 18.17 20.65 -13.59
C GLU A 54 18.02 21.99 -12.86
N LEU A 55 18.25 21.97 -11.55
CA LEU A 55 18.30 23.18 -10.74
C LEU A 55 19.65 23.90 -10.93
N LYS A 56 19.63 24.99 -11.70
CA LYS A 56 20.80 25.81 -12.07
C LYS A 56 21.13 26.81 -10.95
N ASN A 57 22.43 27.11 -10.78
CA ASN A 57 22.95 28.16 -9.89
C ASN A 57 22.56 28.07 -8.40
N PHE A 58 22.08 26.92 -7.93
CA PHE A 58 21.70 26.73 -6.53
C PHE A 58 22.91 26.42 -5.65
N ASP A 59 23.16 27.28 -4.66
CA ASP A 59 24.13 27.06 -3.60
C ASP A 59 23.41 26.87 -2.24
N PRO A 60 23.53 25.69 -1.58
CA PRO A 60 22.91 25.44 -0.28
C PRO A 60 23.49 26.29 0.86
N ALA A 61 24.70 26.84 0.72
CA ALA A 61 25.33 27.68 1.75
C ALA A 61 24.56 28.98 2.03
N ASN A 62 23.72 29.43 1.08
CA ASN A 62 22.83 30.58 1.26
C ASN A 62 21.65 30.29 2.22
N TYR A 63 21.38 29.03 2.55
CA TYR A 63 20.17 28.62 3.29
C TYR A 63 20.45 27.85 4.58
N MET A 64 21.64 27.26 4.74
CA MET A 64 22.06 26.51 5.92
C MET A 64 23.58 26.46 6.07
N ASP A 65 24.06 26.19 7.29
CA ASP A 65 25.48 26.09 7.59
C ASP A 65 26.19 25.03 6.74
N PHE A 66 27.45 25.26 6.39
CA PHE A 66 28.29 24.35 5.60
C PHE A 66 28.28 22.90 6.10
N ARG A 67 28.27 22.70 7.43
CA ARG A 67 28.22 21.36 8.06
C ARG A 67 26.88 20.65 7.84
N GLU A 68 25.78 21.40 7.81
CA GLU A 68 24.46 20.86 7.49
C GLU A 68 24.31 20.60 5.99
N ALA A 69 24.74 21.55 5.14
CA ALA A 69 24.72 21.42 3.69
C ALA A 69 25.47 20.16 3.23
N ARG A 70 26.67 19.91 3.78
CA ARG A 70 27.48 18.71 3.47
C ARG A 70 26.83 17.39 3.92
N ARG A 71 25.97 17.41 4.94
CA ARG A 71 25.33 16.21 5.52
C ARG A 71 23.91 15.95 5.01
N ARG A 72 23.35 16.85 4.19
CA ARG A 72 22.00 16.76 3.65
C ARG A 72 22.03 16.54 2.16
N ASP A 73 21.26 15.54 1.72
CA ASP A 73 21.04 15.26 0.31
C ASP A 73 20.36 16.45 -0.40
N ARG A 74 20.61 16.61 -1.70
CA ARG A 74 20.22 17.82 -2.47
C ARG A 74 18.70 18.11 -2.42
N PHE A 75 17.85 17.09 -2.31
CA PHE A 75 16.39 17.28 -2.19
C PHE A 75 15.97 17.91 -0.85
N ILE A 76 16.70 17.62 0.24
CA ILE A 76 16.50 18.27 1.54
C ILE A 76 16.98 19.73 1.48
N GLN A 77 18.10 19.98 0.79
CA GLN A 77 18.62 21.34 0.61
C GLN A 77 17.62 22.24 -0.12
N MET A 78 17.04 21.77 -1.23
CA MET A 78 16.00 22.48 -1.98
C MET A 78 14.73 22.71 -1.14
N ALA A 79 14.31 21.72 -0.36
CA ALA A 79 13.14 21.82 0.51
C ALA A 79 13.31 22.87 1.61
N VAL A 80 14.49 22.93 2.26
CA VAL A 80 14.80 23.95 3.27
C VAL A 80 14.79 25.34 2.62
N ALA A 81 15.41 25.50 1.44
CA ALA A 81 15.44 26.78 0.73
C ALA A 81 14.04 27.29 0.34
N ALA A 82 13.17 26.42 -0.20
CA ALA A 82 11.78 26.76 -0.49
C ALA A 82 10.97 27.06 0.78
N THR A 83 11.15 26.28 1.84
CA THR A 83 10.48 26.49 3.14
C THR A 83 10.84 27.84 3.76
N ARG A 84 12.11 28.27 3.65
CA ARG A 84 12.55 29.58 4.15
C ARG A 84 11.86 30.75 3.44
N GLN A 85 11.69 30.69 2.11
CA GLN A 85 10.94 31.71 1.36
C GLN A 85 9.48 31.81 1.83
N ALA A 86 8.80 30.67 2.01
CA ALA A 86 7.41 30.65 2.48
C ALA A 86 7.27 31.21 3.92
N ILE A 87 8.22 30.91 4.80
CA ILE A 87 8.24 31.45 6.17
C ILE A 87 8.51 32.96 6.17
N GLU A 88 9.48 33.42 5.38
CA GLU A 88 9.81 34.85 5.24
C GLU A 88 8.62 35.65 4.70
N GLN A 89 8.00 35.19 3.61
CA GLN A 89 6.83 35.85 3.02
C GLN A 89 5.62 35.86 3.97
N SER A 90 5.43 34.81 4.76
CA SER A 90 4.33 34.74 5.74
C SER A 90 4.56 35.54 7.03
N GLY A 91 5.80 35.98 7.28
CA GLY A 91 6.19 36.64 8.54
C GLY A 91 6.08 35.73 9.77
N LEU A 92 5.99 34.40 9.59
CA LEU A 92 5.77 33.44 10.67
C LEU A 92 7.01 33.34 11.57
N LYS A 93 6.82 33.63 12.87
CA LYS A 93 7.84 33.40 13.90
C LYS A 93 7.63 32.02 14.53
N ILE A 94 8.61 31.14 14.37
CA ILE A 94 8.58 29.76 14.90
C ILE A 94 8.93 29.74 16.39
N GLU A 95 9.85 30.60 16.82
CA GLU A 95 10.34 30.66 18.19
C GLU A 95 9.21 31.00 19.17
N GLY A 96 9.03 30.15 20.19
CA GLY A 96 7.94 30.26 21.18
C GLY A 96 6.57 29.72 20.73
N HIS A 97 6.46 29.16 19.51
CA HIS A 97 5.20 28.63 18.94
C HIS A 97 5.35 27.27 18.23
N SER A 98 6.48 26.58 18.43
CA SER A 98 6.79 25.32 17.73
C SER A 98 5.78 24.20 18.01
N GLU A 99 5.17 24.19 19.20
CA GLU A 99 4.12 23.25 19.61
C GLU A 99 2.81 23.40 18.84
N ARG A 100 2.68 24.45 18.01
CA ARG A 100 1.50 24.74 17.18
C ARG A 100 1.78 24.69 15.68
N ILE A 101 3.00 24.33 15.27
CA ILE A 101 3.44 24.30 13.88
C ILE A 101 3.64 22.85 13.44
N GLY A 102 2.78 22.38 12.53
CA GLY A 102 2.94 21.07 11.88
C GLY A 102 3.72 21.20 10.57
N CYS A 103 4.65 20.27 10.33
CA CYS A 103 5.35 20.14 9.05
C CYS A 103 4.86 18.88 8.33
N PHE A 104 4.45 19.03 7.08
CA PHE A 104 4.17 17.91 6.18
C PHE A 104 5.22 17.89 5.07
N TYR A 105 5.86 16.75 4.88
CA TYR A 105 6.96 16.57 3.93
C TYR A 105 6.74 15.32 3.10
N GLY A 106 6.93 15.44 1.78
CA GLY A 106 6.76 14.35 0.84
C GLY A 106 7.89 14.35 -0.20
N THR A 107 8.39 13.16 -0.53
CA THR A 107 9.41 12.97 -1.56
C THR A 107 9.09 11.68 -2.32
N ALA A 108 9.28 11.68 -3.64
CA ALA A 108 9.06 10.50 -4.47
C ALA A 108 10.30 9.59 -4.52
N VAL A 109 11.50 10.18 -4.65
CA VAL A 109 12.78 9.46 -4.79
C VAL A 109 13.94 10.24 -4.15
N GLY A 110 13.80 10.60 -2.86
CA GLY A 110 14.88 11.22 -2.09
C GLY A 110 15.93 10.20 -1.63
N GLY A 111 17.17 10.65 -1.36
CA GLY A 111 18.23 9.85 -0.74
C GLY A 111 19.22 9.20 -1.73
N LEU A 112 18.93 9.26 -3.04
CA LEU A 112 19.71 8.58 -4.08
C LEU A 112 21.20 8.97 -4.10
N LYS A 113 21.58 10.20 -3.75
CA LYS A 113 23.00 10.59 -3.79
C LYS A 113 23.77 10.00 -2.62
N THR A 114 23.29 10.16 -1.38
CA THR A 114 23.89 9.50 -0.20
C THR A 114 23.96 7.99 -0.42
N TYR A 115 22.92 7.41 -1.03
CA TYR A 115 22.89 5.99 -1.40
C TYR A 115 24.00 5.61 -2.39
N TYR A 116 24.12 6.33 -3.51
CA TYR A 116 25.16 6.12 -4.52
C TYR A 116 26.58 6.38 -3.99
N ASP A 117 26.78 7.45 -3.21
CA ASP A 117 28.06 7.77 -2.56
C ASP A 117 28.48 6.64 -1.61
N SER A 118 27.54 6.03 -0.88
CA SER A 118 27.85 4.89 0.01
C SER A 118 28.28 3.63 -0.75
N ILE A 119 27.82 3.46 -2.00
CA ILE A 119 28.27 2.40 -2.91
C ILE A 119 29.65 2.73 -3.47
N LEU A 120 29.93 3.99 -3.85
CA LEU A 120 31.27 4.39 -4.32
C LEU A 120 32.34 4.34 -3.21
N VAL A 121 31.98 4.56 -1.95
CA VAL A 121 32.91 4.36 -0.81
C VAL A 121 33.28 2.88 -0.62
N LEU A 122 32.47 1.95 -1.14
CA LEU A 122 32.80 0.51 -1.21
C LEU A 122 33.60 0.13 -2.47
N ASP A 123 33.75 1.05 -3.43
CA ASP A 123 34.33 0.85 -4.77
C ASP A 123 35.71 1.52 -4.94
N ASP A 124 36.13 2.39 -4.00
CA ASP A 124 37.42 3.10 -4.07
C ASP A 124 38.59 2.18 -3.67
N ASP A 125 39.34 1.75 -4.70
CA ASP A 125 40.27 0.61 -4.77
C ASP A 125 41.46 0.60 -3.78
N ALA A 126 41.57 1.58 -2.88
CA ALA A 126 42.68 1.70 -1.92
C ALA A 126 42.59 0.74 -0.71
N LEU A 127 41.44 0.07 -0.50
CA LEU A 127 41.17 -0.74 0.70
C LEU A 127 41.29 -2.26 0.50
N PHE A 128 41.40 -2.78 -0.73
CA PHE A 128 41.46 -4.23 -1.04
C PHE A 128 42.74 -4.97 -0.59
N HIS A 129 43.53 -4.39 0.32
CA HIS A 129 44.71 -5.01 0.94
C HIS A 129 44.62 -5.10 2.47
N ARG A 130 43.43 -4.94 3.06
CA ARG A 130 43.15 -5.37 4.44
C ARG A 130 41.86 -6.16 4.52
N ASP A 131 41.88 -7.15 5.41
CA ASP A 131 40.85 -8.16 5.63
C ASP A 131 39.46 -7.51 5.75
N PHE A 132 38.64 -7.69 4.71
CA PHE A 132 37.34 -7.02 4.57
C PHE A 132 36.38 -7.43 5.69
N ASP A 133 36.41 -8.71 6.06
CA ASP A 133 35.59 -9.30 7.12
C ASP A 133 35.86 -8.65 8.49
N ALA A 134 37.14 -8.37 8.80
CA ALA A 134 37.51 -7.74 10.07
C ALA A 134 37.05 -6.27 10.16
N LEU A 135 36.98 -5.58 9.03
CA LEU A 135 36.53 -4.18 8.94
C LEU A 135 35.00 -4.09 8.96
N PHE A 136 34.31 -5.03 8.30
CA PHE A 136 32.86 -5.16 8.36
C PHE A 136 32.38 -5.56 9.76
N GLU A 137 33.04 -6.51 10.44
CA GLU A 137 32.75 -6.81 11.85
C GLU A 137 32.99 -5.62 12.79
N ALA A 138 33.94 -4.73 12.48
CA ALA A 138 34.19 -3.54 13.28
C ALA A 138 33.09 -2.49 13.08
N ALA A 139 32.69 -2.24 11.83
CA ALA A 139 31.60 -1.31 11.51
C ALA A 139 30.24 -1.81 12.02
N ALA A 140 29.95 -3.12 11.88
CA ALA A 140 28.72 -3.74 12.40
C ALA A 140 28.61 -3.67 13.93
N ARG A 141 29.73 -3.51 14.66
CA ARG A 141 29.76 -3.27 16.11
C ARG A 141 29.46 -1.82 16.52
N GLU A 142 29.45 -0.86 15.60
CA GLU A 142 29.13 0.55 15.87
C GLU A 142 27.77 1.00 15.32
N LEU A 143 27.04 0.13 14.62
CA LEU A 143 25.68 0.40 14.13
C LEU A 143 24.62 0.14 15.23
N PRO A 144 23.67 1.06 15.48
CA PRO A 144 22.52 0.79 16.34
C PRO A 144 21.60 -0.29 15.75
N GLU A 145 21.04 -1.15 16.60
CA GLU A 145 20.32 -2.38 16.18
C GLU A 145 18.97 -2.14 15.45
N ASP A 146 18.43 -0.92 15.45
CA ASP A 146 17.00 -0.64 15.21
C ASP A 146 16.65 -0.06 13.81
N TRP A 147 17.19 -0.58 12.69
CA TRP A 147 16.86 -0.09 11.34
C TRP A 147 16.03 -1.09 10.52
N THR A 148 14.72 -0.82 10.37
CA THR A 148 13.82 -1.55 9.46
C THR A 148 13.60 -0.77 8.17
N ILE A 149 14.04 -1.31 7.02
CA ILE A 149 13.77 -0.74 5.70
C ILE A 149 12.43 -1.28 5.18
N PHE A 150 11.40 -0.43 5.19
CA PHE A 150 10.16 -0.70 4.43
C PHE A 150 10.45 -0.54 2.94
N GLN A 151 10.32 -1.63 2.17
CA GLN A 151 10.62 -1.66 0.74
C GLN A 151 9.34 -1.91 -0.07
N LEU A 152 8.84 -0.86 -0.73
CA LEU A 152 7.74 -0.97 -1.68
C LEU A 152 8.27 -1.41 -3.05
N GLY A 153 7.54 -2.31 -3.70
CA GLY A 153 7.63 -2.52 -5.15
C GLY A 153 6.75 -1.51 -5.90
N ALA A 154 6.98 -1.41 -7.21
CA ALA A 154 6.12 -0.69 -8.13
C ALA A 154 5.41 -1.68 -9.06
N LEU A 155 4.08 -1.77 -8.95
CA LEU A 155 3.21 -2.47 -9.88
C LEU A 155 2.95 -1.55 -11.08
N GLN A 156 3.13 -2.06 -12.30
CA GLN A 156 2.94 -1.31 -13.53
C GLN A 156 2.11 -2.11 -14.55
N TYR A 157 1.12 -1.46 -15.15
CA TYR A 157 0.29 -2.03 -16.21
C TYR A 157 -0.17 -0.93 -17.19
N ASP A 158 -0.47 -1.33 -18.41
CA ASP A 158 -1.01 -0.45 -19.46
C ASP A 158 -2.55 -0.47 -19.42
N TRP A 159 -3.16 0.70 -19.46
CA TRP A 159 -4.59 0.90 -19.58
C TRP A 159 -4.89 2.00 -20.60
N GLY A 160 -5.27 1.59 -21.81
CA GLY A 160 -5.67 2.53 -22.87
C GLY A 160 -4.54 3.46 -23.31
N GLU A 161 -3.36 2.91 -23.59
CA GLU A 161 -2.13 3.62 -23.96
C GLU A 161 -1.48 4.44 -22.82
N GLN A 162 -1.97 4.29 -21.59
CA GLN A 162 -1.40 4.94 -20.41
C GLN A 162 -0.83 3.93 -19.42
N TRP A 163 0.46 4.09 -19.10
CA TRP A 163 1.13 3.34 -18.05
C TRP A 163 0.69 3.81 -16.66
N ILE A 164 -0.08 2.97 -15.97
CA ILE A 164 -0.47 3.18 -14.58
C ILE A 164 0.57 2.52 -13.68
N THR A 165 1.13 3.31 -12.75
CA THR A 165 2.05 2.81 -11.71
C THR A 165 1.37 2.90 -10.34
N ARG A 166 1.39 1.82 -9.57
CA ARG A 166 0.89 1.74 -8.19
C ARG A 166 2.01 1.29 -7.24
N PRO A 167 2.15 1.89 -6.04
CA PRO A 167 2.97 1.29 -4.99
C PRO A 167 2.34 -0.05 -4.57
N VAL A 168 3.17 -1.06 -4.30
CA VAL A 168 2.71 -2.38 -3.88
C VAL A 168 3.67 -3.01 -2.88
N GLN A 169 3.13 -3.67 -1.86
CA GLN A 169 3.86 -4.57 -0.98
C GLN A 169 3.71 -6.00 -1.52
N LEU A 170 4.82 -6.57 -1.97
CA LEU A 170 4.88 -7.89 -2.58
C LEU A 170 5.11 -8.95 -1.49
N ILE A 171 4.18 -9.88 -1.32
CA ILE A 171 4.16 -10.88 -0.25
C ILE A 171 4.27 -12.28 -0.85
N GLY A 172 5.37 -12.97 -0.54
CA GLY A 172 5.56 -14.36 -0.92
C GLY A 172 4.82 -15.28 0.03
N ILE A 173 3.86 -16.06 -0.48
CA ILE A 173 3.09 -17.04 0.31
C ILE A 173 3.22 -18.45 -0.26
N ASP A 174 3.19 -19.45 0.62
CA ASP A 174 3.03 -20.85 0.24
C ASP A 174 1.52 -21.16 0.11
N ALA A 175 1.11 -21.59 -1.09
CA ALA A 175 -0.28 -21.91 -1.38
C ALA A 175 -0.81 -23.12 -0.58
N ALA A 176 0.06 -24.04 -0.15
CA ALA A 176 -0.34 -25.24 0.60
C ALA A 176 -0.64 -24.95 2.08
N THR A 177 0.04 -23.98 2.70
CA THR A 177 -0.09 -23.66 4.14
C THR A 177 -0.82 -22.36 4.43
N GLN A 178 -0.70 -21.32 3.59
CA GLN A 178 -1.26 -19.99 3.89
C GLN A 178 -2.77 -20.02 4.14
N GLY A 179 -3.54 -20.74 3.32
CA GLY A 179 -4.99 -20.89 3.49
C GLY A 179 -5.43 -21.73 4.70
N ARG A 180 -4.49 -22.38 5.41
CA ARG A 180 -4.76 -23.08 6.68
C ARG A 180 -4.43 -22.21 7.89
N VAL A 181 -3.41 -21.36 7.76
CA VAL A 181 -2.88 -20.51 8.83
C VAL A 181 -3.59 -19.16 8.90
N SER A 182 -3.96 -18.62 7.74
CA SER A 182 -4.68 -17.35 7.58
C SER A 182 -6.03 -17.60 6.93
N ASP A 183 -7.00 -16.73 7.22
CA ASP A 183 -8.31 -16.74 6.57
C ASP A 183 -8.26 -16.07 5.17
N PHE A 184 -7.06 -15.70 4.69
CA PHE A 184 -6.78 -15.16 3.35
C PHE A 184 -7.59 -15.82 2.22
N GLY A 185 -7.69 -17.15 2.23
CA GLY A 185 -8.44 -17.91 1.22
C GLY A 185 -9.91 -17.50 1.13
N HIS A 186 -10.56 -17.10 2.23
CA HIS A 186 -11.97 -16.70 2.22
C HIS A 186 -12.24 -15.41 1.44
N TYR A 187 -11.23 -14.59 1.18
CA TYR A 187 -11.34 -13.26 0.54
C TYR A 187 -11.02 -13.28 -0.96
N LEU A 188 -10.65 -14.43 -1.51
CA LEU A 188 -10.35 -14.61 -2.93
C LEU A 188 -11.61 -14.60 -3.77
N GLN A 189 -11.57 -14.04 -4.97
CA GLN A 189 -12.73 -13.87 -5.86
C GLN A 189 -13.04 -15.10 -6.73
N HIS A 190 -12.13 -16.09 -6.82
CA HIS A 190 -12.43 -17.37 -7.49
C HIS A 190 -12.86 -18.49 -6.50
N PRO A 191 -14.01 -19.15 -6.71
CA PRO A 191 -14.55 -20.15 -5.77
C PRO A 191 -13.67 -21.39 -5.55
N GLU A 192 -12.83 -21.77 -6.51
CA GLU A 192 -11.87 -22.87 -6.32
C GLU A 192 -10.66 -22.43 -5.49
N ASN A 193 -10.14 -21.24 -5.76
CA ASN A 193 -9.03 -20.68 -5.00
C ASN A 193 -9.40 -20.44 -3.52
N ARG A 194 -10.68 -20.14 -3.23
CA ARG A 194 -11.20 -20.12 -1.85
C ARG A 194 -11.11 -21.46 -1.11
N ARG A 195 -11.13 -22.59 -1.83
CA ARG A 195 -10.97 -23.93 -1.24
C ARG A 195 -9.50 -24.32 -1.13
N GLN A 196 -8.73 -24.04 -2.18
CA GLN A 196 -7.30 -24.27 -2.26
C GLN A 196 -6.69 -23.27 -3.24
N LEU A 197 -5.88 -22.34 -2.74
CA LEU A 197 -5.18 -21.36 -3.55
C LEU A 197 -4.34 -22.07 -4.63
N SER A 198 -4.44 -21.58 -5.87
CA SER A 198 -3.47 -21.85 -6.93
C SER A 198 -2.98 -20.53 -7.51
N PHE A 199 -1.73 -20.53 -7.98
CA PHE A 199 -1.16 -19.44 -8.77
C PHE A 199 -1.28 -19.69 -10.28
N GLU A 200 -2.18 -20.59 -10.68
CA GLU A 200 -2.57 -20.86 -12.06
C GLU A 200 -3.87 -20.14 -12.42
N LEU A 201 -3.90 -19.56 -13.62
CA LEU A 201 -5.05 -18.87 -14.18
C LEU A 201 -6.18 -19.87 -14.46
N ARG A 202 -7.40 -19.53 -14.02
CA ARG A 202 -8.60 -20.35 -14.22
C ARG A 202 -9.22 -20.05 -15.58
N ASP A 203 -9.97 -20.98 -16.19
CA ASP A 203 -10.63 -20.72 -17.48
C ASP A 203 -11.73 -19.65 -17.38
N GLY A 204 -12.37 -19.55 -16.20
CA GLY A 204 -13.35 -18.53 -15.83
C GLY A 204 -14.07 -18.89 -14.53
N GLY A 205 -15.24 -18.28 -14.30
CA GLY A 205 -16.06 -18.55 -13.11
C GLY A 205 -15.70 -17.73 -11.87
N TYR A 206 -15.04 -16.59 -12.06
CA TYR A 206 -14.84 -15.58 -11.01
C TYR A 206 -16.17 -14.94 -10.60
N ASP A 207 -16.22 -14.43 -9.38
CA ASP A 207 -17.43 -13.87 -8.80
C ASP A 207 -17.89 -12.55 -9.47
N VAL A 208 -19.03 -12.62 -10.15
CA VAL A 208 -19.74 -11.47 -10.77
C VAL A 208 -20.50 -10.65 -9.72
N ARG A 209 -20.74 -11.22 -8.54
CA ARG A 209 -21.17 -10.52 -7.33
C ARG A 209 -20.22 -10.95 -6.23
N ASP A 210 -19.66 -10.00 -5.50
CA ASP A 210 -18.85 -10.30 -4.33
C ASP A 210 -19.61 -11.22 -3.36
N HIS A 211 -18.99 -12.34 -3.00
CA HIS A 211 -19.56 -13.37 -2.14
C HIS A 211 -19.69 -12.92 -0.68
N GLN A 212 -19.03 -11.83 -0.29
CA GLN A 212 -19.17 -11.19 1.02
C GLN A 212 -20.27 -10.12 1.04
N GLY A 213 -20.74 -9.73 -0.15
CA GLY A 213 -21.67 -8.63 -0.37
C GLY A 213 -23.13 -8.96 -0.05
N GLY A 214 -23.93 -7.90 0.07
CA GLY A 214 -25.37 -8.01 0.24
C GLY A 214 -26.11 -8.39 -1.06
N PRO A 215 -27.38 -8.85 -0.99
CA PRO A 215 -28.19 -9.14 -2.18
C PRO A 215 -28.35 -7.95 -3.15
N ASN A 216 -28.17 -6.73 -2.64
CA ASN A 216 -28.31 -5.45 -3.34
C ASN A 216 -26.99 -4.92 -3.94
N ASP A 217 -25.86 -5.60 -3.72
CA ASP A 217 -24.56 -5.09 -4.12
C ASP A 217 -24.38 -5.06 -5.65
N PRO A 218 -23.62 -4.09 -6.18
CA PRO A 218 -23.46 -3.91 -7.62
C PRO A 218 -22.75 -5.11 -8.25
N THR A 219 -23.35 -5.64 -9.32
CA THR A 219 -22.74 -6.68 -10.15
C THR A 219 -21.54 -6.14 -10.92
N ARG A 220 -20.50 -6.98 -11.05
CA ARG A 220 -19.24 -6.78 -11.77
C ARG A 220 -19.21 -7.63 -13.05
N PRO A 221 -19.95 -7.24 -14.12
CA PRO A 221 -20.05 -8.06 -15.33
C PRO A 221 -18.70 -8.35 -16.00
N GLU A 222 -17.70 -7.50 -15.80
CA GLU A 222 -16.33 -7.67 -16.30
C GLU A 222 -15.66 -8.96 -15.79
N MET A 223 -15.95 -9.35 -14.53
CA MET A 223 -15.40 -10.56 -13.92
C MET A 223 -15.96 -11.86 -14.55
N ALA A 224 -17.10 -11.80 -15.24
CA ALA A 224 -17.74 -12.97 -15.85
C ALA A 224 -16.92 -13.57 -17.00
N ASP A 225 -16.12 -12.74 -17.69
CA ASP A 225 -15.27 -13.13 -18.81
C ASP A 225 -13.83 -13.44 -18.40
N ALA A 226 -13.40 -13.02 -17.20
CA ALA A 226 -12.03 -13.13 -16.70
C ALA A 226 -11.49 -14.56 -16.69
N GLY A 227 -10.17 -14.72 -16.73
CA GLY A 227 -9.49 -16.01 -16.86
C GLY A 227 -8.89 -16.23 -18.25
N TRP A 228 -8.63 -17.50 -18.61
CA TRP A 228 -8.11 -17.85 -19.94
C TRP A 228 -9.01 -17.41 -21.08
N LYS A 229 -10.33 -17.38 -20.89
CA LYS A 229 -11.28 -16.89 -21.91
C LYS A 229 -10.99 -15.43 -22.28
N TYR A 230 -10.83 -14.56 -21.28
CA TYR A 230 -10.41 -13.17 -21.45
C TYR A 230 -9.00 -13.08 -22.05
N ARG A 231 -8.02 -13.79 -21.48
CA ARG A 231 -6.62 -13.77 -21.93
C ARG A 231 -6.47 -14.15 -23.41
N ARG A 232 -7.10 -15.24 -23.86
CA ARG A 232 -7.11 -15.68 -25.27
C ARG A 232 -7.74 -14.64 -26.18
N ARG A 233 -8.85 -14.00 -25.77
CA ARG A 233 -9.49 -12.91 -26.52
C ARG A 233 -8.57 -11.69 -26.65
N MET A 234 -7.92 -11.27 -25.56
CA MET A 234 -6.99 -10.14 -25.58
C MET A 234 -5.72 -10.44 -26.38
N ALA A 235 -5.19 -11.66 -26.33
CA ALA A 235 -4.07 -12.09 -27.17
C ALA A 235 -4.40 -12.02 -28.67
N GLN A 236 -5.61 -12.45 -29.07
CA GLN A 236 -6.09 -12.32 -30.45
C GLN A 236 -6.23 -10.84 -30.88
N LEU A 237 -6.83 -9.99 -30.03
CA LEU A 237 -6.97 -8.56 -30.32
C LEU A 237 -5.60 -7.85 -30.44
N ARG A 238 -4.67 -8.11 -29.51
CA ARG A 238 -3.29 -7.59 -29.55
C ARG A 238 -2.48 -8.13 -30.74
N LYS A 239 -2.83 -9.30 -31.29
CA LYS A 239 -2.25 -9.78 -32.55
C LYS A 239 -2.82 -9.00 -33.74
N ILE A 240 -4.15 -8.88 -33.85
CA ILE A 240 -4.80 -8.12 -34.93
C ILE A 240 -4.33 -6.67 -34.97
N MET A 241 -4.19 -6.00 -33.81
CA MET A 241 -3.66 -4.64 -33.73
C MET A 241 -2.22 -4.55 -34.27
N ARG A 242 -1.32 -5.44 -33.84
CA ARG A 242 0.06 -5.49 -34.36
C ARG A 242 0.12 -5.78 -35.86
N ASP A 243 -0.72 -6.69 -36.34
CA ASP A 243 -0.80 -7.02 -37.77
C ASP A 243 -1.33 -5.81 -38.59
N ILE A 244 -2.21 -4.97 -38.03
CA ILE A 244 -2.68 -3.72 -38.65
C ILE A 244 -1.58 -2.64 -38.62
N GLU A 245 -0.88 -2.48 -37.50
CA GLU A 245 0.22 -1.52 -37.35
C GLU A 245 1.38 -1.82 -38.30
N SER A 246 1.82 -3.09 -38.38
CA SER A 246 2.87 -3.51 -39.31
C SER A 246 2.45 -3.30 -40.77
N SER A 247 1.21 -3.66 -41.12
CA SER A 247 0.66 -3.42 -42.47
C SER A 247 0.60 -1.92 -42.80
N SER A 248 0.29 -1.08 -41.81
CA SER A 248 0.25 0.38 -41.97
C SER A 248 1.64 0.98 -42.17
N ALA A 249 2.64 0.48 -41.45
CA ALA A 249 4.03 0.87 -41.60
C ALA A 249 4.61 0.43 -42.96
N GLU A 250 4.29 -0.78 -43.43
CA GLU A 250 4.66 -1.24 -44.77
C GLU A 250 4.01 -0.39 -45.88
N VAL A 251 2.72 -0.05 -45.74
CA VAL A 251 2.05 0.86 -46.70
C VAL A 251 2.65 2.27 -46.68
N GLN A 252 3.09 2.79 -45.53
CA GLN A 252 3.85 4.05 -45.48
C GLN A 252 5.23 3.95 -46.11
N ALA A 253 5.93 2.81 -45.97
CA ALA A 253 7.23 2.58 -46.62
C ALA A 253 7.11 2.44 -48.15
N VAL A 254 6.00 1.90 -48.66
CA VAL A 254 5.74 1.73 -50.11
C VAL A 254 5.08 2.97 -50.76
N GLY A 255 4.36 3.80 -49.99
CA GLY A 255 3.68 5.01 -50.48
C GLY A 255 4.56 6.25 -50.72
N GLY A 256 5.88 6.13 -50.60
CA GLY A 256 6.83 7.25 -50.62
C GLY A 256 7.15 7.84 -52.00
N GLY A 257 6.24 8.63 -52.58
CA GLY A 257 6.62 9.59 -53.63
C GLY A 257 5.45 10.30 -54.35
N PRO A 258 5.69 11.47 -54.99
CA PRO A 258 6.88 12.32 -54.95
C PRO A 258 6.59 13.65 -54.21
N ALA A 259 7.33 13.92 -53.13
CA ALA A 259 7.25 15.20 -52.39
C ALA A 259 8.62 15.64 -51.85
N ALA A 260 9.71 15.29 -52.56
CA ALA A 260 11.09 15.54 -52.16
C ALA A 260 11.76 16.75 -52.86
N ASP A 261 10.99 17.57 -53.58
CA ASP A 261 11.50 18.70 -54.40
C ASP A 261 11.60 20.04 -53.65
N LEU A 262 11.58 20.06 -52.30
CA LEU A 262 11.64 21.28 -51.49
C LEU A 262 12.59 21.18 -50.27
N ALA A 263 13.86 20.85 -50.52
CA ALA A 263 14.96 21.11 -49.56
C ALA A 263 16.35 21.19 -50.23
N ALA A 264 16.44 21.69 -51.46
CA ALA A 264 17.73 21.89 -52.15
C ALA A 264 18.30 23.30 -51.86
N ASP A 265 18.73 23.57 -50.62
CA ASP A 265 19.58 24.75 -50.35
C ASP A 265 20.47 24.59 -49.09
N SER A 266 21.69 24.09 -49.28
CA SER A 266 22.89 24.51 -48.52
C SER A 266 24.16 23.92 -49.16
N ALA A 267 25.13 24.79 -49.45
CA ALA A 267 26.32 24.50 -50.24
C ALA A 267 27.45 23.80 -49.42
N PRO A 268 28.48 23.22 -50.08
CA PRO A 268 29.38 22.23 -49.47
C PRO A 268 30.64 22.83 -48.82
N VAL A 269 31.31 22.02 -47.98
CA VAL A 269 32.64 22.29 -47.39
C VAL A 269 33.55 21.06 -47.67
N PRO A 270 34.85 21.23 -48.01
CA PRO A 270 35.50 20.35 -49.00
C PRO A 270 36.45 19.27 -48.44
N ALA A 271 36.87 18.35 -49.32
CA ALA A 271 37.86 17.30 -49.05
C ALA A 271 39.20 17.52 -49.81
N ALA A 272 40.33 17.29 -49.11
CA ALA A 272 41.72 16.99 -49.54
C ALA A 272 42.66 17.36 -48.36
N VAL A 273 43.88 16.86 -48.10
CA VAL A 273 44.87 15.91 -48.69
C VAL A 273 45.72 15.34 -47.51
N ALA A 274 46.55 14.29 -47.54
CA ALA A 274 47.03 13.31 -48.54
C ALA A 274 47.19 11.93 -47.82
N GLY A 275 48.04 10.93 -48.14
CA GLY A 275 49.07 10.70 -49.16
C GLY A 275 49.69 9.30 -48.98
N ALA A 276 50.30 8.70 -50.01
CA ALA A 276 50.71 7.29 -50.02
C ALA A 276 52.19 7.02 -49.63
N GLY A 277 52.48 5.79 -49.19
CA GLY A 277 53.83 5.24 -48.99
C GLY A 277 53.78 3.72 -48.78
N GLU A 278 54.67 2.96 -49.40
CA GLU A 278 54.57 1.50 -49.59
C GLU A 278 55.46 0.63 -48.67
N THR A 279 55.22 -0.70 -48.73
CA THR A 279 56.09 -1.83 -48.28
C THR A 279 56.06 -2.14 -46.76
N THR A 280 56.15 -3.38 -46.26
CA THR A 280 56.47 -4.73 -46.81
C THR A 280 55.48 -5.81 -46.29
N GLY A 281 55.62 -7.08 -46.73
CA GLY A 281 54.58 -8.12 -46.56
C GLY A 281 54.60 -8.99 -45.28
N GLY A 282 53.46 -9.65 -45.03
CA GLY A 282 53.18 -10.66 -44.00
C GLY A 282 51.84 -11.36 -44.34
N PRO A 283 51.57 -12.60 -43.87
CA PRO A 283 50.51 -13.44 -44.43
C PRO A 283 49.09 -12.98 -44.06
N ALA A 284 48.13 -13.38 -44.89
CA ALA A 284 46.72 -13.07 -44.70
C ALA A 284 46.13 -13.83 -43.50
N ASP A 285 45.68 -13.09 -42.49
CA ASP A 285 44.79 -13.57 -41.43
C ASP A 285 43.93 -12.42 -40.87
N ALA A 286 42.72 -12.78 -40.45
CA ALA A 286 41.74 -11.96 -39.72
C ALA A 286 41.33 -10.59 -40.33
N VAL A 287 40.14 -10.56 -40.95
CA VAL A 287 39.28 -9.36 -40.94
C VAL A 287 39.12 -8.90 -39.48
N PRO A 288 39.21 -7.60 -39.15
CA PRO A 288 39.06 -7.14 -37.77
C PRO A 288 37.68 -7.56 -37.22
N THR A 289 37.67 -8.51 -36.28
CA THR A 289 36.45 -8.91 -35.58
C THR A 289 35.89 -7.69 -34.86
N ASN A 290 34.61 -7.41 -35.10
CA ASN A 290 33.92 -6.27 -34.52
C ASN A 290 34.17 -6.24 -32.99
N PRO A 291 34.78 -5.17 -32.42
CA PRO A 291 35.09 -5.09 -30.99
C PRO A 291 33.84 -5.02 -30.10
N PHE A 292 32.65 -4.88 -30.72
CA PHE A 292 31.34 -4.98 -30.11
C PHE A 292 30.66 -6.35 -30.31
N ALA A 293 31.28 -7.34 -30.96
CA ALA A 293 30.71 -8.69 -31.09
C ALA A 293 30.48 -9.38 -29.73
N ARG A 294 31.34 -9.09 -28.75
CA ARG A 294 31.18 -9.45 -27.32
C ARG A 294 29.98 -8.78 -26.62
N PHE A 295 29.36 -7.80 -27.27
CA PHE A 295 28.13 -7.11 -26.86
C PHE A 295 27.00 -7.28 -27.90
N GLY A 296 27.18 -8.15 -28.90
CA GLY A 296 26.05 -8.68 -29.66
C GLY A 296 25.12 -9.46 -28.74
N PRO A 297 23.89 -9.79 -29.17
CA PRO A 297 23.04 -10.68 -28.40
C PRO A 297 23.84 -11.94 -28.08
N ARG A 298 23.99 -12.25 -26.79
CA ARG A 298 24.45 -13.56 -26.34
C ARG A 298 23.57 -14.60 -27.04
N GLU A 299 24.12 -15.78 -27.31
CA GLU A 299 23.30 -16.90 -27.79
C GLU A 299 22.16 -17.11 -26.79
N GLU A 300 20.97 -16.62 -27.17
CA GLU A 300 19.76 -16.84 -26.43
C GLU A 300 19.48 -18.33 -26.56
N GLU A 301 19.71 -19.06 -25.47
CA GLU A 301 19.09 -20.35 -25.23
C GLU A 301 17.64 -20.25 -25.71
N TYR A 302 17.27 -21.03 -26.73
CA TYR A 302 16.05 -20.83 -27.50
C TYR A 302 14.83 -20.84 -26.58
N VAL A 303 14.41 -19.66 -26.13
CA VAL A 303 13.18 -19.48 -25.38
C VAL A 303 12.06 -19.53 -26.42
N PRO A 304 11.20 -20.58 -26.42
CA PRO A 304 10.11 -20.63 -27.37
C PRO A 304 9.25 -19.37 -27.20
N ALA A 305 8.98 -18.69 -28.31
CA ALA A 305 8.29 -17.40 -28.30
C ALA A 305 7.03 -17.46 -27.42
N PHE A 306 6.99 -16.65 -26.36
CA PHE A 306 5.92 -16.68 -25.37
C PHE A 306 4.58 -16.37 -26.03
N ASP A 307 3.73 -17.39 -26.16
CA ASP A 307 2.36 -17.24 -26.65
C ASP A 307 1.41 -16.91 -25.48
N PRO A 308 0.97 -15.65 -25.30
CA PRO A 308 0.06 -15.30 -24.23
C PRO A 308 -1.32 -15.98 -24.33
N ALA A 309 -1.68 -16.59 -25.48
CA ALA A 309 -2.93 -17.36 -25.59
C ALA A 309 -2.85 -18.76 -24.96
N GLN A 310 -1.64 -19.28 -24.75
CA GLN A 310 -1.38 -20.64 -24.23
C GLN A 310 -0.54 -20.66 -22.95
N SER A 311 0.21 -19.59 -22.69
CA SER A 311 1.13 -19.46 -21.55
C SER A 311 0.81 -18.25 -20.68
N GLN A 312 1.06 -18.41 -19.38
CA GLN A 312 1.06 -17.35 -18.38
C GLN A 312 2.47 -17.18 -17.81
N TYR A 313 2.75 -16.02 -17.21
CA TYR A 313 3.90 -15.83 -16.34
C TYR A 313 3.60 -16.37 -14.92
N THR A 314 4.49 -16.09 -13.96
CA THR A 314 4.22 -16.36 -12.54
C THR A 314 2.89 -15.73 -12.13
N GLY A 315 2.01 -16.52 -11.51
CA GLY A 315 0.72 -16.01 -11.04
C GLY A 315 0.88 -15.00 -9.90
N ILE A 316 0.11 -13.91 -9.98
CA ILE A 316 -0.01 -12.91 -8.91
C ILE A 316 -1.48 -12.72 -8.53
N VAL A 317 -1.75 -12.67 -7.23
CA VAL A 317 -3.06 -12.29 -6.68
C VAL A 317 -2.95 -10.85 -6.20
N LEU A 318 -3.73 -9.94 -6.81
CA LEU A 318 -3.72 -8.53 -6.43
C LEU A 318 -4.87 -8.23 -5.45
N GLY A 319 -4.64 -7.33 -4.50
CA GLY A 319 -5.75 -6.64 -3.84
C GLY A 319 -6.62 -5.93 -4.88
N ILE A 320 -7.95 -6.01 -4.74
CA ILE A 320 -8.88 -5.51 -5.76
C ILE A 320 -8.78 -3.99 -6.00
N GLY A 321 -8.35 -3.22 -4.99
CA GLY A 321 -8.10 -1.78 -5.08
C GLY A 321 -6.90 -1.41 -5.94
N LEU A 322 -5.91 -2.29 -6.11
CA LEU A 322 -4.79 -2.10 -7.06
C LEU A 322 -5.26 -2.17 -8.52
N ALA A 323 -6.33 -2.92 -8.79
CA ALA A 323 -6.86 -3.20 -10.12
C ALA A 323 -8.11 -2.38 -10.49
N THR A 324 -8.65 -1.57 -9.58
CA THR A 324 -9.92 -0.85 -9.78
C THR A 324 -9.81 0.66 -9.53
N TYR A 325 -10.83 1.38 -9.98
CA TYR A 325 -11.09 2.76 -9.59
C TYR A 325 -12.60 3.01 -9.47
N ARG A 326 -13.01 3.79 -8.47
CA ARG A 326 -14.42 4.11 -8.22
C ARG A 326 -14.87 5.28 -9.10
N LYS A 327 -15.93 5.09 -9.90
CA LYS A 327 -16.60 6.13 -10.69
C LYS A 327 -18.11 6.00 -10.57
N GLU A 328 -18.81 7.09 -10.24
CA GLU A 328 -20.28 7.13 -10.13
C GLU A 328 -20.85 6.08 -9.16
N GLY A 329 -20.13 5.80 -8.06
CA GLY A 329 -20.54 4.80 -7.06
C GLY A 329 -20.40 3.35 -7.50
N ARG A 330 -19.68 3.07 -8.60
CA ARG A 330 -19.32 1.73 -9.05
C ARG A 330 -17.81 1.60 -9.22
N ASP A 331 -17.28 0.45 -8.84
CA ASP A 331 -15.87 0.13 -9.03
C ASP A 331 -15.69 -0.42 -10.45
N ARG A 332 -14.79 0.19 -11.23
CA ARG A 332 -14.44 -0.23 -12.59
C ARG A 332 -13.04 -0.83 -12.59
N PHE A 333 -12.88 -1.92 -13.35
CA PHE A 333 -11.59 -2.59 -13.50
C PHE A 333 -10.70 -1.89 -14.54
N LEU A 334 -9.44 -1.70 -14.17
CA LEU A 334 -8.34 -1.28 -15.05
C LEU A 334 -7.69 -2.49 -15.70
N VAL A 335 -7.56 -3.59 -14.94
CA VAL A 335 -7.01 -4.88 -15.37
C VAL A 335 -7.87 -6.01 -14.80
N LEU A 336 -7.85 -7.18 -15.44
CA LEU A 336 -8.62 -8.36 -15.02
C LEU A 336 -7.73 -9.60 -14.82
N PRO A 337 -8.20 -10.65 -14.11
CA PRO A 337 -7.53 -11.94 -14.11
C PRO A 337 -7.35 -12.43 -15.56
N GLY A 338 -6.10 -12.68 -15.93
CA GLY A 338 -5.66 -12.99 -17.29
C GLY A 338 -4.81 -11.90 -17.95
N ASP A 339 -4.76 -10.66 -17.42
CA ASP A 339 -3.79 -9.65 -17.84
C ASP A 339 -2.40 -9.90 -17.25
N ASP A 340 -1.38 -9.35 -17.92
CA ASP A 340 0.02 -9.36 -17.48
C ASP A 340 0.40 -8.00 -16.90
N VAL A 341 1.07 -8.02 -15.75
CA VAL A 341 1.56 -6.85 -15.03
C VAL A 341 3.06 -6.95 -14.84
N THR A 342 3.74 -5.81 -14.88
CA THR A 342 5.13 -5.70 -14.45
C THR A 342 5.17 -5.42 -12.95
N VAL A 343 6.04 -6.09 -12.20
CA VAL A 343 6.40 -5.66 -10.84
C VAL A 343 7.90 -5.39 -10.78
N THR A 344 8.25 -4.18 -10.34
CA THR A 344 9.64 -3.73 -10.17
C THR A 344 9.96 -3.65 -8.67
N PHE A 345 11.03 -4.31 -8.23
CA PHE A 345 11.46 -4.32 -6.84
C PHE A 345 12.99 -4.51 -6.72
N PRO A 346 13.64 -3.96 -5.69
CA PRO A 346 15.06 -4.21 -5.44
C PRO A 346 15.30 -5.65 -4.94
N THR A 347 16.46 -6.23 -5.28
CA THR A 347 16.95 -7.49 -4.71
C THR A 347 17.48 -7.30 -3.28
N ALA A 348 17.66 -8.40 -2.54
CA ALA A 348 18.21 -8.40 -1.18
C ALA A 348 19.74 -8.57 -1.11
N GLY A 349 20.42 -8.68 -2.26
CA GLY A 349 21.88 -8.76 -2.32
C GLY A 349 22.55 -7.40 -2.11
N SER A 350 23.86 -7.40 -1.88
CA SER A 350 24.69 -6.18 -1.76
C SER A 350 25.68 -6.10 -2.93
N PRO A 351 25.70 -5.01 -3.72
CA PRO A 351 24.70 -3.93 -3.77
C PRO A 351 23.36 -4.42 -4.35
N PRO A 352 22.22 -3.92 -3.85
CA PRO A 352 20.92 -4.36 -4.33
C PRO A 352 20.65 -3.80 -5.72
N ARG A 353 20.10 -4.64 -6.59
CA ARG A 353 19.82 -4.31 -7.99
C ARG A 353 18.31 -4.16 -8.16
N ILE A 354 17.89 -3.23 -8.99
CA ILE A 354 16.48 -3.14 -9.39
C ILE A 354 16.19 -4.35 -10.28
N HIS A 355 15.27 -5.19 -9.84
CA HIS A 355 14.75 -6.30 -10.62
C HIS A 355 13.35 -5.95 -11.14
N ARG A 356 13.08 -6.32 -12.39
CA ARG A 356 11.79 -6.12 -13.06
C ARG A 356 11.38 -7.46 -13.65
N ASP A 357 10.21 -7.96 -13.26
CA ASP A 357 9.67 -9.22 -13.77
C ASP A 357 8.19 -9.10 -14.14
N TYR A 358 7.72 -10.02 -14.96
CA TYR A 358 6.34 -10.10 -15.45
C TYR A 358 5.55 -11.14 -14.65
N PHE A 359 4.30 -10.79 -14.32
CA PHE A 359 3.38 -11.64 -13.58
C PHE A 359 2.02 -11.64 -14.28
N THR A 360 1.31 -12.77 -14.28
CA THR A 360 -0.07 -12.85 -14.79
C THR A 360 -1.03 -12.76 -13.62
N ILE A 361 -2.02 -11.87 -13.67
CA ILE A 361 -3.05 -11.78 -12.63
C ILE A 361 -3.89 -13.05 -12.69
N VAL A 362 -3.94 -13.82 -11.60
CA VAL A 362 -4.70 -15.09 -11.54
C VAL A 362 -5.95 -15.02 -10.68
N ASP A 363 -6.00 -14.09 -9.72
CA ASP A 363 -7.17 -13.84 -8.88
C ASP A 363 -7.09 -12.44 -8.26
N PHE A 364 -8.19 -12.00 -7.66
CA PHE A 364 -8.22 -10.85 -6.77
C PHE A 364 -8.51 -11.25 -5.33
N TYR A 365 -7.93 -10.49 -4.41
CA TYR A 365 -8.21 -10.51 -2.98
C TYR A 365 -9.02 -9.27 -2.62
N GLU A 366 -10.07 -9.44 -1.82
CA GLU A 366 -10.92 -8.35 -1.35
C GLU A 366 -11.28 -8.58 0.12
N SER A 367 -10.59 -7.90 1.05
CA SER A 367 -10.87 -7.95 2.49
C SER A 367 -11.70 -6.79 3.00
N LYS A 368 -12.18 -5.90 2.12
CA LYS A 368 -13.01 -4.75 2.45
C LYS A 368 -12.31 -3.67 3.27
N MET A 369 -11.00 -3.81 3.44
CA MET A 369 -10.13 -2.84 4.08
C MET A 369 -9.29 -2.21 2.97
N SER A 370 -9.61 -0.98 2.59
CA SER A 370 -8.97 -0.28 1.47
C SER A 370 -7.43 -0.26 1.57
N GLU A 371 -6.89 -0.19 2.79
CA GLU A 371 -5.45 -0.26 3.07
C GLU A 371 -4.80 -1.58 2.63
N TYR A 372 -5.51 -2.70 2.74
CA TYR A 372 -5.03 -4.03 2.32
C TYR A 372 -5.29 -4.22 0.82
N ASP A 373 -6.52 -3.93 0.39
CA ASP A 373 -6.99 -4.12 -0.99
C ASP A 373 -6.26 -3.21 -2.00
N SER A 374 -5.72 -2.07 -1.56
CA SER A 374 -5.03 -1.11 -2.43
C SER A 374 -3.50 -1.17 -2.36
N ASN A 375 -2.91 -1.99 -1.48
CA ASN A 375 -1.45 -2.05 -1.30
C ASN A 375 -0.84 -3.45 -1.45
N PHE A 376 -1.58 -4.54 -1.24
CA PHE A 376 -0.98 -5.88 -1.17
C PHE A 376 -1.10 -6.67 -2.46
N ALA A 377 -0.01 -7.36 -2.83
CA ALA A 377 0.00 -8.37 -3.88
C ALA A 377 0.72 -9.64 -3.42
N PHE A 378 0.15 -10.80 -3.72
CA PHE A 378 0.62 -12.09 -3.26
C PHE A 378 1.15 -12.92 -4.43
N VAL A 379 2.31 -13.56 -4.23
CA VAL A 379 3.01 -14.38 -5.23
C VAL A 379 3.51 -15.68 -4.58
N PRO A 380 3.88 -16.72 -5.37
CA PRO A 380 4.54 -17.90 -4.83
C PRO A 380 5.81 -17.53 -4.06
N ILE A 381 5.93 -18.01 -2.82
CA ILE A 381 7.09 -17.71 -1.98
C ILE A 381 8.42 -18.13 -2.63
N GLU A 382 8.46 -19.28 -3.31
CA GLU A 382 9.63 -19.77 -4.03
C GLU A 382 10.09 -18.84 -5.15
N THR A 383 9.14 -18.22 -5.87
CA THR A 383 9.47 -17.24 -6.90
C THR A 383 10.02 -15.98 -6.26
N LEU A 384 9.36 -15.44 -5.23
CA LEU A 384 9.84 -14.23 -4.57
C LEU A 384 11.23 -14.43 -3.94
N GLN A 385 11.48 -15.59 -3.31
CA GLN A 385 12.79 -15.96 -2.76
C GLN A 385 13.87 -15.98 -3.84
N ARG A 386 13.58 -16.58 -5.01
CA ARG A 386 14.50 -16.63 -6.15
C ARG A 386 14.80 -15.24 -6.71
N LEU A 387 13.77 -14.45 -7.01
CA LEU A 387 13.93 -13.12 -7.60
C LEU A 387 14.58 -12.11 -6.65
N ARG A 388 14.36 -12.25 -5.33
CA ARG A 388 15.01 -11.41 -4.31
C ARG A 388 16.45 -11.84 -4.00
N GLY A 389 16.90 -13.01 -4.43
CA GLY A 389 18.21 -13.57 -4.03
C GLY A 389 18.23 -14.11 -2.59
N MET A 390 17.08 -14.52 -2.06
CA MET A 390 16.91 -15.09 -0.71
C MET A 390 17.09 -16.61 -0.68
N ILE A 391 17.87 -17.16 -1.62
CA ILE A 391 18.28 -18.55 -1.65
C ILE A 391 19.81 -18.54 -1.55
N ASP A 392 20.35 -19.17 -0.51
CA ASP A 392 21.79 -19.30 -0.30
C ASP A 392 22.43 -20.03 -1.50
N PRO A 393 23.34 -19.39 -2.27
CA PRO A 393 23.98 -20.02 -3.42
C PRO A 393 24.85 -21.23 -3.06
N SER A 394 25.30 -21.34 -1.80
CA SER A 394 26.20 -22.38 -1.31
C SER A 394 25.47 -23.57 -0.68
N THR A 395 24.41 -23.32 0.09
CA THR A 395 23.63 -24.39 0.76
C THR A 395 22.30 -24.72 0.09
N GLY A 396 21.86 -23.92 -0.88
CA GLY A 396 20.56 -24.06 -1.55
C GLY A 396 19.36 -23.79 -0.64
N ARG A 397 19.56 -23.25 0.57
CA ARG A 397 18.50 -23.00 1.54
C ARG A 397 17.82 -21.66 1.28
N SER A 398 16.49 -21.68 1.30
CA SER A 398 15.67 -20.48 1.15
C SER A 398 15.39 -19.81 2.50
N TYR A 399 15.54 -18.49 2.56
CA TYR A 399 15.24 -17.68 3.74
C TYR A 399 13.79 -17.15 3.73
N VAL A 400 13.24 -16.88 4.90
CA VAL A 400 11.90 -16.28 5.07
C VAL A 400 11.96 -15.16 6.10
N ASN A 401 11.17 -14.10 5.91
CA ASN A 401 11.15 -12.95 6.80
C ASN A 401 10.21 -13.13 8.01
N ALA A 402 9.19 -13.99 7.87
CA ALA A 402 8.16 -14.20 8.89
C ALA A 402 7.61 -15.63 8.80
N ILE A 403 7.16 -16.15 9.94
CA ILE A 403 6.48 -17.45 10.05
C ILE A 403 5.17 -17.22 10.81
N SER A 404 4.03 -17.46 10.17
CA SER A 404 2.72 -17.37 10.81
C SER A 404 2.32 -18.69 11.46
N ILE A 405 1.73 -18.64 12.66
CA ILE A 405 1.33 -19.84 13.43
C ILE A 405 -0.13 -19.68 13.88
N LYS A 406 -1.04 -20.53 13.37
CA LYS A 406 -2.44 -20.58 13.83
C LYS A 406 -2.56 -21.50 15.04
N LEU A 407 -2.97 -20.96 16.18
CA LEU A 407 -3.20 -21.75 17.39
C LEU A 407 -4.50 -22.56 17.28
N LYS A 408 -4.55 -23.68 18.01
CA LYS A 408 -5.78 -24.46 18.16
C LYS A 408 -6.82 -23.66 18.98
N PRO A 409 -8.13 -23.82 18.73
CA PRO A 409 -9.18 -23.14 19.49
C PRO A 409 -9.02 -23.32 21.01
N GLY A 410 -9.38 -22.29 21.78
CA GLY A 410 -9.29 -22.30 23.24
C GLY A 410 -7.87 -22.25 23.83
N ARG A 411 -6.85 -21.94 23.02
CA ARG A 411 -5.49 -21.67 23.52
C ARG A 411 -5.27 -20.17 23.73
N ASP A 412 -4.73 -19.83 24.90
CA ASP A 412 -4.24 -18.49 25.19
C ASP A 412 -3.07 -18.15 24.25
N MET A 413 -3.19 -17.02 23.55
CA MET A 413 -2.19 -16.54 22.62
C MET A 413 -0.99 -15.92 23.33
N ASP A 414 -1.25 -15.17 24.41
CA ASP A 414 -0.22 -14.44 25.16
C ASP A 414 0.71 -15.43 25.87
N ALA A 415 0.14 -16.44 26.54
CA ALA A 415 0.92 -17.53 27.14
C ALA A 415 1.74 -18.35 26.12
N VAL A 416 1.31 -18.46 24.86
CA VAL A 416 2.11 -19.12 23.81
C VAL A 416 3.20 -18.19 23.26
N ARG A 417 2.89 -16.91 23.02
CA ARG A 417 3.87 -15.89 22.64
C ARG A 417 5.01 -15.83 23.65
N ASP A 418 4.69 -15.75 24.94
CA ASP A 418 5.69 -15.57 25.99
C ASP A 418 6.56 -16.81 26.17
N ARG A 419 6.00 -18.01 25.97
CA ARG A 419 6.77 -19.27 25.91
C ARG A 419 7.70 -19.35 24.71
N LEU A 420 7.30 -18.80 23.56
CA LEU A 420 8.16 -18.74 22.37
C LEU A 420 9.26 -17.68 22.55
N ARG A 421 8.92 -16.48 23.06
CA ARG A 421 9.90 -15.43 23.43
C ARG A 421 10.93 -15.90 24.45
N ALA A 422 10.56 -16.82 25.35
CA ALA A 422 11.50 -17.45 26.29
C ALA A 422 12.38 -18.56 25.66
N ALA A 423 11.99 -19.09 24.49
CA ALA A 423 12.69 -20.19 23.82
C ALA A 423 13.61 -19.73 22.67
N PHE A 424 13.33 -18.56 22.08
CA PHE A 424 14.12 -17.96 21.01
C PHE A 424 14.86 -16.72 21.49
N ALA A 425 16.08 -16.49 20.99
CA ALA A 425 16.86 -15.31 21.37
C ALA A 425 16.22 -14.02 20.78
N PRO A 426 15.92 -13.01 21.62
CA PRO A 426 15.19 -11.81 21.17
C PRO A 426 15.99 -10.94 20.19
N GLN A 427 17.31 -11.11 20.12
CA GLN A 427 18.20 -10.43 19.16
C GLN A 427 17.98 -10.87 17.71
N TYR A 428 17.39 -12.05 17.48
CA TYR A 428 17.21 -12.63 16.13
C TYR A 428 15.74 -12.86 15.74
N TYR A 429 14.82 -12.86 16.72
CA TYR A 429 13.43 -13.22 16.50
C TYR A 429 12.48 -12.30 17.27
N SER A 430 11.73 -11.47 16.54
CA SER A 430 10.51 -10.87 17.10
C SER A 430 9.37 -11.89 17.02
N ILE A 431 8.63 -12.04 18.11
CA ILE A 431 7.52 -12.99 18.23
C ILE A 431 6.33 -12.24 18.80
N ASP A 432 5.38 -11.92 17.95
CA ASP A 432 4.28 -11.01 18.24
C ASP A 432 2.95 -11.65 17.86
N THR A 433 1.90 -11.33 18.60
CA THR A 433 0.54 -11.70 18.21
C THR A 433 -0.01 -10.69 17.21
N TRP A 434 -1.07 -11.07 16.48
CA TRP A 434 -1.81 -10.11 15.65
C TRP A 434 -2.37 -8.94 16.48
N ARG A 435 -2.64 -9.14 17.78
CA ARG A 435 -3.11 -8.09 18.70
C ARG A 435 -2.02 -7.08 19.00
N ASP A 436 -0.81 -7.56 19.27
CA ASP A 436 0.37 -6.71 19.52
C ASP A 436 0.62 -5.78 18.31
N ASN A 437 0.53 -6.32 17.09
CA ASN A 437 0.73 -5.58 15.85
C ASN A 437 -0.41 -4.59 15.52
N GLN A 438 -1.63 -4.79 16.04
CA GLN A 438 -2.79 -3.95 15.76
C GLN A 438 -3.13 -2.96 16.91
N GLY A 439 -2.14 -2.62 17.73
CA GLY A 439 -2.32 -1.86 18.98
C GLY A 439 -3.13 -0.56 18.86
N ALA A 440 -3.02 0.18 17.75
CA ALA A 440 -3.81 1.41 17.53
C ALA A 440 -5.33 1.15 17.41
N LEU A 441 -5.73 0.08 16.72
CA LEU A 441 -7.14 -0.27 16.52
C LEU A 441 -7.74 -0.85 17.81
N LEU A 442 -6.99 -1.71 18.50
CA LEU A 442 -7.43 -2.25 19.79
C LEU A 442 -7.47 -1.18 20.89
N ALA A 443 -6.54 -0.22 20.91
CA ALA A 443 -6.60 0.92 21.83
C ALA A 443 -7.86 1.77 21.61
N ALA A 444 -8.27 2.00 20.36
CA ALA A 444 -9.52 2.69 20.06
C ALA A 444 -10.74 1.93 20.61
N VAL A 445 -10.83 0.62 20.37
CA VAL A 445 -11.91 -0.25 20.89
C VAL A 445 -11.92 -0.28 22.42
N HIS A 446 -10.76 -0.33 23.08
CA HIS A 446 -10.68 -0.28 24.55
C HIS A 446 -11.14 1.08 25.11
N MET A 447 -10.79 2.20 24.48
CA MET A 447 -11.25 3.53 24.89
C MET A 447 -12.77 3.68 24.70
N GLU A 448 -13.32 3.18 23.59
CA GLU A 448 -14.77 3.15 23.35
C GLU A 448 -15.50 2.28 24.37
N THR A 449 -15.00 1.07 24.64
CA THR A 449 -15.57 0.15 25.65
C THR A 449 -15.55 0.77 27.05
N ALA A 450 -14.49 1.50 27.41
CA ALA A 450 -14.41 2.22 28.68
C ALA A 450 -15.48 3.33 28.78
N ILE A 451 -15.69 4.11 27.71
CA ILE A 451 -16.72 5.15 27.66
C ILE A 451 -18.12 4.53 27.75
N LEU A 452 -18.39 3.45 27.02
CA LEU A 452 -19.66 2.72 27.08
C LEU A 452 -19.94 2.16 28.48
N ASN A 453 -18.94 1.60 29.16
CA ASN A 453 -19.09 1.12 30.54
C ASN A 453 -19.40 2.25 31.54
N VAL A 454 -18.79 3.43 31.38
CA VAL A 454 -19.10 4.60 32.21
C VAL A 454 -20.53 5.12 31.97
N LEU A 455 -20.96 5.17 30.70
CA LEU A 455 -22.33 5.55 30.34
C LEU A 455 -23.36 4.53 30.86
N LEU A 456 -23.10 3.24 30.71
CA LEU A 456 -23.96 2.16 31.21
C LEU A 456 -24.09 2.23 32.74
N PHE A 457 -22.98 2.43 33.46
CA PHE A 457 -22.99 2.65 34.90
C PHE A 457 -23.85 3.86 35.30
N LEU A 458 -23.69 5.00 34.62
CA LEU A 458 -24.48 6.20 34.91
C LEU A 458 -25.99 5.98 34.67
N ILE A 459 -26.36 5.31 33.56
CA ILE A 459 -27.76 4.98 33.25
C ILE A 459 -28.36 4.06 34.32
N ILE A 460 -27.63 3.01 34.72
CA ILE A 460 -28.06 2.07 35.77
C ILE A 460 -28.22 2.80 37.11
N CYS A 461 -27.29 3.70 37.47
CA CYS A 461 -27.40 4.49 38.69
C CYS A 461 -28.64 5.40 38.67
N VAL A 462 -28.88 6.15 37.59
CA VAL A 462 -30.06 7.03 37.46
C VAL A 462 -31.36 6.22 37.51
N ALA A 463 -31.42 5.08 36.81
CA ALA A 463 -32.57 4.18 36.85
C ALA A 463 -32.79 3.60 38.27
N GLY A 464 -31.72 3.21 38.96
CA GLY A 464 -31.76 2.71 40.34
C GLY A 464 -32.30 3.74 41.35
N PHE A 465 -31.89 5.01 41.24
CA PHE A 465 -32.46 6.08 42.05
C PHE A 465 -33.94 6.35 41.72
N GLY A 466 -34.33 6.29 40.44
CA GLY A 466 -35.73 6.40 40.02
C GLY A 466 -36.61 5.29 40.61
N ILE A 467 -36.13 4.04 40.55
CA ILE A 467 -36.78 2.89 41.19
C ILE A 467 -36.90 3.11 42.69
N LEU A 468 -35.82 3.48 43.39
CA LEU A 468 -35.85 3.75 44.83
C LEU A 468 -36.87 4.83 45.22
N ALA A 469 -36.97 5.91 44.45
CA ALA A 469 -37.94 6.98 44.70
C ALA A 469 -39.39 6.50 44.55
N ILE A 470 -39.68 5.67 43.54
CA ILE A 470 -40.99 5.05 43.32
C ILE A 470 -41.33 4.07 44.46
N PHE A 471 -40.38 3.21 44.86
CA PHE A 471 -40.57 2.30 45.99
C PHE A 471 -40.83 3.02 47.30
N PHE A 472 -40.10 4.10 47.57
CA PHE A 472 -40.33 4.93 48.75
C PHE A 472 -41.74 5.54 48.74
N MET A 473 -42.20 6.08 47.59
CA MET A 473 -43.56 6.62 47.47
C MET A 473 -44.63 5.57 47.75
N ILE A 474 -44.51 4.37 47.17
CA ILE A 474 -45.46 3.26 47.39
C ILE A 474 -45.56 2.87 48.88
N VAL A 475 -44.44 2.84 49.60
CA VAL A 475 -44.43 2.58 51.05
C VAL A 475 -45.10 3.72 51.82
N VAL A 476 -44.82 4.98 51.47
CA VAL A 476 -45.41 6.16 52.12
C VAL A 476 -46.93 6.20 51.94
N GLU A 477 -47.44 6.01 50.72
CA GLU A 477 -48.88 5.92 50.43
C GLU A 477 -49.56 4.80 51.23
N LYS A 478 -48.86 3.68 51.44
CA LYS A 478 -49.35 2.51 52.17
C LYS A 478 -49.09 2.52 53.68
N THR A 479 -48.57 3.62 54.26
CA THR A 479 -48.29 3.73 55.70
C THR A 479 -49.50 3.43 56.58
N ARG A 480 -50.71 3.85 56.17
CA ARG A 480 -51.95 3.59 56.93
C ARG A 480 -52.31 2.11 56.96
N ASP A 481 -52.20 1.43 55.81
CA ASP A 481 -52.50 0.00 55.67
C ASP A 481 -51.50 -0.84 56.48
N ILE A 482 -50.21 -0.44 56.48
CA ILE A 482 -49.16 -1.00 57.35
C ILE A 482 -49.52 -0.87 58.84
N GLY A 483 -50.04 0.28 59.26
CA GLY A 483 -50.48 0.52 60.64
C GLY A 483 -51.61 -0.41 61.07
N ILE A 484 -52.58 -0.66 60.20
CA ILE A 484 -53.69 -1.59 60.46
C ILE A 484 -53.17 -3.04 60.56
N LEU A 485 -52.29 -3.46 59.64
CA LEU A 485 -51.64 -4.77 59.69
C LEU A 485 -50.87 -5.01 61.00
N LYS A 486 -50.10 -4.01 61.46
CA LYS A 486 -49.38 -4.09 62.75
C LYS A 486 -50.33 -4.15 63.94
N ALA A 487 -51.44 -3.39 63.92
CA ALA A 487 -52.47 -3.46 64.97
C ALA A 487 -53.18 -4.83 65.03
N LEU A 488 -53.29 -5.53 63.90
CA LEU A 488 -53.79 -6.91 63.81
C LEU A 488 -52.73 -7.97 64.20
N GLY A 489 -51.53 -7.57 64.62
CA GLY A 489 -50.47 -8.48 65.09
C GLY A 489 -49.42 -8.87 64.04
N ALA A 490 -49.39 -8.25 62.86
CA ALA A 490 -48.35 -8.53 61.87
C ALA A 490 -46.96 -8.06 62.35
N SER A 491 -45.96 -8.93 62.24
CA SER A 491 -44.58 -8.61 62.62
C SER A 491 -43.94 -7.62 61.64
N SER A 492 -43.01 -6.77 62.13
CA SER A 492 -42.28 -5.82 61.27
C SER A 492 -41.52 -6.52 60.13
N GLY A 493 -40.98 -7.72 60.37
CA GLY A 493 -40.33 -8.53 59.34
C GLY A 493 -41.31 -9.06 58.29
N GLY A 494 -42.52 -9.48 58.70
CA GLY A 494 -43.57 -9.93 57.78
C GLY A 494 -44.07 -8.80 56.87
N VAL A 495 -44.24 -7.59 57.38
CA VAL A 495 -44.58 -6.43 56.52
C VAL A 495 -43.43 -6.10 55.57
N MET A 496 -42.19 -6.12 56.05
CA MET A 496 -41.02 -5.83 55.20
C MET A 496 -40.85 -6.85 54.07
N SER A 497 -41.15 -8.14 54.29
CA SER A 497 -41.07 -9.15 53.24
C SER A 497 -42.12 -8.97 52.13
N ILE A 498 -43.28 -8.39 52.43
CA ILE A 498 -44.31 -8.07 51.41
C ILE A 498 -43.77 -7.01 50.43
N PHE A 499 -43.24 -5.90 50.95
CA PHE A 499 -42.69 -4.83 50.09
C PHE A 499 -41.41 -5.26 49.37
N LEU A 500 -40.54 -6.02 50.03
CA LEU A 500 -39.34 -6.58 49.41
C LEU A 500 -39.68 -7.59 48.30
N GLY A 501 -40.69 -8.44 48.52
CA GLY A 501 -41.20 -9.38 47.53
C GLY A 501 -41.85 -8.69 46.32
N TYR A 502 -42.61 -7.63 46.55
CA TYR A 502 -43.13 -6.76 45.48
C TYR A 502 -41.98 -6.13 44.67
N GLY A 503 -40.92 -5.69 45.34
CA GLY A 503 -39.70 -5.18 44.70
C GLY A 503 -38.96 -6.19 43.85
N LEU A 504 -38.75 -7.39 44.40
CA LEU A 504 -38.11 -8.50 43.69
C LEU A 504 -38.92 -8.90 42.45
N LEU A 505 -40.25 -8.98 42.56
CA LEU A 505 -41.13 -9.38 41.47
C LEU A 505 -41.16 -8.32 40.35
N LEU A 506 -41.24 -7.03 40.70
CA LEU A 506 -41.16 -5.94 39.72
C LEU A 506 -39.81 -5.94 38.99
N GLY A 507 -38.71 -6.16 39.73
CA GLY A 507 -37.37 -6.29 39.15
C GLY A 507 -37.22 -7.51 38.23
N LEU A 508 -37.78 -8.65 38.61
CA LEU A 508 -37.75 -9.88 37.80
C LEU A 508 -38.52 -9.72 36.48
N VAL A 509 -39.73 -9.16 36.54
CA VAL A 509 -40.56 -8.88 35.36
C VAL A 509 -39.90 -7.82 34.46
N GLY A 510 -39.40 -6.73 35.05
CA GLY A 510 -38.68 -5.69 34.32
C GLY A 510 -37.43 -6.20 33.61
N SER A 511 -36.64 -7.04 34.28
CA SER A 511 -35.47 -7.71 33.70
C SER A 511 -35.86 -8.66 32.57
N GLY A 512 -36.89 -9.49 32.76
CA GLY A 512 -37.39 -10.40 31.71
C GLY A 512 -37.88 -9.67 30.46
N VAL A 513 -38.67 -8.61 30.60
CA VAL A 513 -39.13 -7.78 29.47
C VAL A 513 -37.95 -7.05 28.83
N GLY A 514 -37.03 -6.51 29.62
CA GLY A 514 -35.82 -5.84 29.13
C GLY A 514 -34.91 -6.76 28.32
N LEU A 515 -34.69 -7.99 28.78
CA LEU A 515 -33.93 -9.03 28.08
C LEU A 515 -34.58 -9.38 26.74
N VAL A 516 -35.89 -9.64 26.73
CA VAL A 516 -36.63 -9.98 25.50
C VAL A 516 -36.59 -8.83 24.49
N MET A 517 -36.80 -7.58 24.92
CA MET A 517 -36.69 -6.42 24.02
C MET A 517 -35.25 -6.19 23.55
N GLY A 518 -34.25 -6.40 24.40
CA GLY A 518 -32.84 -6.29 24.03
C GLY A 518 -32.42 -7.32 22.99
N LEU A 519 -32.82 -8.58 23.16
CA LEU A 519 -32.56 -9.65 22.17
C LEU A 519 -33.28 -9.37 20.84
N LEU A 520 -34.54 -8.90 20.88
CA LEU A 520 -35.27 -8.46 19.69
C LEU A 520 -34.57 -7.30 18.97
N PHE A 521 -34.06 -6.31 19.71
CA PHE A 521 -33.32 -5.18 19.15
C PHE A 521 -32.00 -5.62 18.50
N VAL A 522 -31.24 -6.49 19.16
CA VAL A 522 -29.98 -7.04 18.61
C VAL A 522 -30.24 -7.90 17.37
N HIS A 523 -31.32 -8.69 17.35
CA HIS A 523 -31.69 -9.50 16.19
C HIS A 523 -32.05 -8.65 14.96
N TYR A 524 -32.76 -7.54 15.14
CA TYR A 524 -33.20 -6.64 14.06
C TYR A 524 -32.33 -5.38 13.91
N ILE A 525 -31.09 -5.37 14.43
CA ILE A 525 -30.27 -4.16 14.51
C ILE A 525 -29.95 -3.56 13.14
N ASN A 526 -29.81 -4.42 12.11
CA ASN A 526 -29.51 -4.00 10.74
C ASN A 526 -30.74 -3.41 10.05
N GLU A 527 -31.91 -4.03 10.21
CA GLU A 527 -33.18 -3.55 9.69
C GLU A 527 -33.59 -2.21 10.32
N ILE A 528 -33.33 -2.05 11.62
CA ILE A 528 -33.54 -0.78 12.35
C ILE A 528 -32.59 0.30 11.81
N ALA A 529 -31.31 -0.02 11.58
CA ALA A 529 -30.35 0.91 10.99
C ALA A 529 -30.74 1.32 9.55
N ASP A 530 -31.23 0.39 8.73
CA ASP A 530 -31.74 0.65 7.38
C ASP A 530 -32.95 1.59 7.38
N ILE A 531 -33.93 1.35 8.26
CA ILE A 531 -35.12 2.21 8.41
C ILE A 531 -34.69 3.61 8.86
N LEU A 532 -33.79 3.70 9.84
CA LEU A 532 -33.29 4.97 10.34
C LEU A 532 -32.50 5.72 9.26
N GLY A 533 -31.70 5.03 8.45
CA GLY A 533 -30.94 5.63 7.35
C GLY A 533 -31.82 6.16 6.22
N ARG A 534 -32.95 5.48 5.92
CA ARG A 534 -33.98 5.99 5.01
C ARG A 534 -34.67 7.24 5.57
N LEU A 535 -34.85 7.33 6.88
CA LEU A 535 -35.49 8.46 7.55
C LEU A 535 -34.56 9.70 7.63
N THR A 536 -33.28 9.51 7.91
CA THR A 536 -32.27 10.58 8.03
C THR A 536 -31.67 11.01 6.69
N GLY A 537 -31.89 10.21 5.63
CA GLY A 537 -31.34 10.47 4.30
C GLY A 537 -29.84 10.18 4.17
N ARG A 538 -29.24 9.48 5.14
CA ARG A 538 -27.83 9.05 5.15
C ARG A 538 -27.72 7.68 5.83
N PRO A 539 -26.84 6.78 5.37
CA PRO A 539 -26.60 5.53 6.09
C PRO A 539 -26.12 5.85 7.52
N VAL A 540 -26.64 5.11 8.50
CA VAL A 540 -26.32 5.32 9.93
C VAL A 540 -24.87 4.94 10.22
N PHE A 541 -24.37 3.94 9.52
CA PHE A 541 -22.97 3.52 9.49
C PHE A 541 -22.49 3.55 8.04
N ASP A 542 -21.36 4.20 7.79
CA ASP A 542 -20.73 4.25 6.48
C ASP A 542 -19.74 3.07 6.35
N PRO A 543 -19.96 2.10 5.44
CA PRO A 543 -19.06 0.95 5.28
C PRO A 543 -17.64 1.37 4.89
N ASP A 544 -17.45 2.49 4.18
CA ASP A 544 -16.13 3.00 3.78
C ASP A 544 -15.34 3.55 5.01
N ILE A 545 -15.99 3.86 6.13
CA ILE A 545 -15.36 4.35 7.38
C ILE A 545 -15.15 3.22 8.40
N TYR A 546 -16.15 2.34 8.54
CA TYR A 546 -16.19 1.33 9.59
C TYR A 546 -15.72 -0.07 9.15
N TYR A 547 -15.49 -0.28 7.85
CA TYR A 547 -15.00 -1.54 7.26
C TYR A 547 -15.92 -2.76 7.43
N PHE A 548 -17.20 -2.56 7.76
CA PHE A 548 -18.22 -3.62 7.80
C PHE A 548 -19.54 -3.21 7.14
N TYR A 549 -20.09 -4.11 6.32
CA TYR A 549 -21.35 -3.90 5.56
C TYR A 549 -22.62 -4.10 6.38
N LYS A 550 -22.52 -4.86 7.47
CA LYS A 550 -23.59 -5.13 8.42
C LYS A 550 -22.99 -5.08 9.82
N ILE A 551 -23.79 -4.66 10.80
CA ILE A 551 -23.39 -4.68 12.21
C ILE A 551 -23.31 -6.15 12.64
N PRO A 552 -22.13 -6.66 13.06
CA PRO A 552 -21.95 -8.06 13.42
C PRO A 552 -22.55 -8.34 14.80
N ALA A 553 -23.84 -8.68 14.83
CA ALA A 553 -24.54 -9.12 16.03
C ALA A 553 -24.30 -10.63 16.26
N ILE A 554 -23.31 -10.96 17.09
CA ILE A 554 -23.11 -12.32 17.59
C ILE A 554 -23.72 -12.40 19.00
N VAL A 555 -24.80 -13.20 19.13
CA VAL A 555 -25.39 -13.53 20.43
C VAL A 555 -24.83 -14.88 20.86
N ASP A 556 -23.97 -14.86 21.87
CA ASP A 556 -23.50 -16.08 22.56
C ASP A 556 -24.43 -16.32 23.77
N PRO A 557 -25.22 -17.42 23.79
CA PRO A 557 -26.35 -17.61 24.72
C PRO A 557 -25.99 -18.11 26.12
#